data_AF-A0A0C3LIW8-F1
#
_entry.id   AF-A0A0C3LIW8-F1
#
_cell.length_a   1.000
_cell.length_b   1.000
_cell.length_c   1.000
_cell.angle_alpha   90.00
_cell.angle_beta   90.00
_cell.angle_gamma   90.00
#
_symmetry.space_group_name_H-M   'P 1'
#
loop_
_entity.id
_entity.type
_entity.pdbx_description
1 polymer ?
#
loop_
_entity_poly.entity_id
_entity_poly.type
_entity_poly.pdbx_seq_one_letter_code
_entity_poly.pdbx_strand_id
1 'polypeptide(L)'
;MSSFSQATKLLGDYMLKGWIMTDEGCRVEGCNVPIMLSRDRTQRICVVHDLQPDSGSSQVTPSRALQDTSEDVNPSRASSHSRAESVASQDAQLDKSRPSTAATPPTPLSNAPETFALPEPSEETLRRRAQSDLASQRIGRKMLQGYAMLGEECLNPDCIGVPLVRPPTRDGAKDPRMECVICENVYMESRDPRGFTTLKLVEPSLTAASSAGNSASGISGAINSSQPLVTATGAKKHAATLGSSEANKSAKPKEKGVIGTSSEMEKPGKTRNTTFTSSNVSTLQDVLGSVDRSLAALSSRLDTLSKCDPSVSNASSFGDIAKQMNALLETRQAVRREMDASE
;
A
#
# COMPACT_ATOMS: atom_id res chain seq x y z
N MET A 1 7.53 36.79 -16.45
CA MET A 1 7.25 35.65 -15.54
C MET A 1 5.88 35.73 -14.87
N SER A 2 5.04 36.73 -15.18
CA SER A 2 3.75 36.96 -14.51
C SER A 2 2.58 36.08 -15.02
N SER A 3 2.80 35.20 -16.01
CA SER A 3 1.71 34.44 -16.64
C SER A 3 1.23 33.24 -15.83
N PHE A 4 2.11 32.56 -15.09
CA PHE A 4 1.74 31.32 -14.39
C PHE A 4 0.77 31.55 -13.23
N SER A 5 1.08 32.53 -12.36
CA SER A 5 0.20 32.86 -11.22
C SER A 5 -1.19 33.33 -11.66
N GLN A 6 -1.27 34.04 -12.78
CA GLN A 6 -2.54 34.47 -13.35
C GLN A 6 -3.30 33.28 -13.96
N ALA A 7 -2.61 32.38 -14.66
CA ALA A 7 -3.18 31.17 -15.21
C ALA A 7 -3.80 30.29 -14.11
N THR A 8 -3.09 30.05 -13.00
CA THR A 8 -3.62 29.23 -11.89
C THR A 8 -4.87 29.83 -11.25
N LYS A 9 -4.90 31.16 -11.08
CA LYS A 9 -6.08 31.85 -10.54
C LYS A 9 -7.28 31.70 -11.48
N LEU A 10 -7.10 31.96 -12.77
CA LEU A 10 -8.15 31.82 -13.78
C LEU A 10 -8.63 30.38 -13.91
N LEU A 11 -7.72 29.41 -13.86
CA LEU A 11 -8.07 28.00 -13.91
C LEU A 11 -9.02 27.63 -12.74
N GLY A 12 -8.72 28.11 -11.54
CA GLY A 12 -9.59 27.98 -10.37
C GLY A 12 -10.97 28.61 -10.58
N ASP A 13 -11.02 29.83 -11.12
CA ASP A 13 -12.28 30.52 -11.40
C ASP A 13 -13.15 29.76 -12.42
N TYR A 14 -12.56 29.19 -13.47
CA TYR A 14 -13.28 28.39 -14.46
C TYR A 14 -13.76 27.05 -13.90
N MET A 15 -12.96 26.38 -13.07
CA MET A 15 -13.39 25.15 -12.38
C MET A 15 -14.59 25.41 -11.45
N LEU A 16 -14.59 26.53 -10.73
CA LEU A 16 -15.73 26.93 -9.89
C LEU A 16 -16.99 27.26 -10.70
N LYS A 17 -16.83 27.72 -11.94
CA LYS A 17 -17.93 27.90 -12.92
C LYS A 17 -18.40 26.58 -13.56
N GLY A 18 -17.80 25.45 -13.20
CA GLY A 18 -18.18 24.13 -13.73
C GLY A 18 -17.51 23.76 -15.06
N TRP A 19 -16.39 24.40 -15.40
CA TRP A 19 -15.56 23.98 -16.53
C TRP A 19 -14.65 22.81 -16.13
N ILE A 20 -14.36 21.94 -17.09
CA ILE A 20 -13.60 20.70 -16.87
C ILE A 20 -12.22 20.85 -17.52
N MET A 21 -11.17 20.61 -16.75
CA MET A 21 -9.79 20.58 -17.27
C MET A 21 -9.57 19.33 -18.10
N THR A 22 -8.98 19.48 -19.29
CA THR A 22 -8.62 18.35 -20.17
C THR A 22 -7.16 17.95 -20.01
N ASP A 23 -6.81 16.79 -20.55
CA ASP A 23 -5.44 16.29 -20.71
C ASP A 23 -4.71 16.93 -21.90
N GLU A 24 -5.43 17.67 -22.76
CA GLU A 24 -4.84 18.40 -23.88
C GLU A 24 -4.21 19.73 -23.39
N GLY A 25 -2.93 19.94 -23.73
CA GLY A 25 -2.25 21.22 -23.51
C GLY A 25 -2.63 22.27 -24.56
N CYS A 26 -2.44 23.55 -24.23
CA CYS A 26 -2.60 24.65 -25.19
C CYS A 26 -1.70 24.46 -26.43
N ARG A 27 -2.22 24.80 -27.62
CA ARG A 27 -1.49 24.68 -28.89
C ARG A 27 -0.49 25.81 -29.15
N VAL A 28 -0.49 26.85 -28.31
CA VAL A 28 0.42 27.97 -28.45
C VAL A 28 1.81 27.53 -27.97
N GLU A 29 2.81 27.67 -28.83
CA GLU A 29 4.20 27.33 -28.54
C GLU A 29 4.68 28.02 -27.25
N GLY A 30 5.17 27.21 -26.30
CA GLY A 30 5.60 27.69 -24.97
C GLY A 30 4.48 27.84 -23.94
N CYS A 31 3.23 27.49 -24.25
CA CYS A 31 2.12 27.46 -23.29
C CYS A 31 1.84 26.04 -22.79
N ASN A 32 2.21 25.76 -21.54
CA ASN A 32 1.94 24.47 -20.90
C ASN A 32 0.64 24.47 -20.07
N VAL A 33 -0.32 25.34 -20.40
CA VAL A 33 -1.58 25.45 -19.65
C VAL A 33 -2.61 24.48 -20.24
N PRO A 34 -3.26 23.63 -19.42
CA PRO A 34 -4.30 22.73 -19.88
C PRO A 34 -5.49 23.47 -20.51
N ILE A 35 -6.12 22.87 -21.52
CA ILE A 35 -7.35 23.37 -22.12
C ILE A 35 -8.54 23.08 -21.19
N MET A 36 -9.44 24.06 -21.05
CA MET A 36 -10.70 23.95 -20.30
C MET A 36 -11.87 23.71 -21.26
N LEU A 37 -12.73 22.75 -20.92
CA LEU A 37 -13.99 22.44 -21.61
C LEU A 37 -15.16 23.07 -20.87
N SER A 38 -16.10 23.67 -21.62
CA SER A 38 -17.37 24.13 -21.05
C SER A 38 -18.17 22.94 -20.49
N ARG A 39 -19.11 23.22 -19.58
CA ARG A 39 -20.02 22.20 -19.02
C ARG A 39 -20.76 21.41 -20.11
N ASP A 40 -21.11 22.09 -21.20
CA ASP A 40 -21.79 21.49 -22.36
C ASP A 40 -20.83 20.81 -23.35
N ARG A 41 -19.52 20.86 -23.08
CA ARG A 41 -18.41 20.33 -23.89
C ARG A 41 -18.32 20.89 -25.31
N THR A 42 -18.99 22.02 -25.55
CA THR A 42 -19.06 22.69 -26.85
C THR A 42 -17.89 23.65 -27.09
N GLN A 43 -17.32 24.20 -26.02
CA GLN A 43 -16.24 25.18 -26.09
C GLN A 43 -14.99 24.65 -25.42
N ARG A 44 -13.85 24.85 -26.08
CA ARG A 44 -12.50 24.54 -25.60
C ARG A 44 -11.71 25.83 -25.55
N ILE A 45 -11.20 26.20 -24.39
CA ILE A 45 -10.46 27.45 -24.21
C ILE A 45 -9.17 27.23 -23.42
N CYS A 46 -8.11 27.90 -23.83
CA CYS A 46 -6.93 28.16 -23.00
C CYS A 46 -7.19 29.41 -22.15
N VAL A 47 -7.12 29.28 -20.83
CA VAL A 47 -7.35 30.40 -19.91
C VAL A 47 -6.34 31.54 -20.03
N VAL A 48 -5.24 31.37 -20.78
CA VAL A 48 -4.25 32.44 -21.02
C VAL A 48 -4.41 33.09 -22.39
N HIS A 49 -4.72 32.30 -23.42
CA HIS A 49 -4.69 32.77 -24.82
C HIS A 49 -6.07 33.03 -25.42
N ASP A 50 -7.11 32.32 -24.97
CA ASP A 50 -8.47 32.44 -25.53
C ASP A 50 -9.35 33.41 -24.72
N LEU A 51 -8.74 34.15 -23.79
CA LEU A 51 -9.36 35.31 -23.15
C LEU A 51 -9.38 36.48 -24.12
N GLN A 52 -10.19 36.40 -25.18
CA GLN A 52 -10.62 37.62 -25.85
C GLN A 52 -11.85 38.23 -25.17
N PRO A 53 -11.99 39.56 -25.20
CA PRO A 53 -12.60 40.33 -24.14
C PRO A 53 -14.10 40.48 -24.36
N ASP A 54 -14.92 39.64 -23.72
CA ASP A 54 -16.36 39.89 -23.57
C ASP A 54 -16.67 41.08 -22.62
N SER A 55 -15.74 42.01 -22.44
CA SER A 55 -15.93 43.23 -21.64
C SER A 55 -16.55 44.37 -22.44
N GLY A 56 -17.29 44.09 -23.51
CA GLY A 56 -18.04 45.12 -24.22
C GLY A 56 -18.77 44.65 -25.47
N SER A 57 -19.95 44.05 -25.33
CA SER A 57 -21.09 44.39 -26.20
C SER A 57 -22.39 43.83 -25.65
N SER A 58 -23.29 44.76 -25.34
CA SER A 58 -24.73 44.69 -25.43
C SER A 58 -25.30 43.60 -26.34
N GLN A 59 -26.47 43.11 -25.91
CA GLN A 59 -27.56 42.58 -26.74
C GLN A 59 -27.44 42.93 -28.23
N VAL A 60 -27.17 41.94 -29.08
CA VAL A 60 -27.69 41.94 -30.45
C VAL A 60 -28.06 40.51 -30.84
N THR A 61 -29.29 40.41 -31.33
CA THR A 61 -29.99 39.28 -31.93
C THR A 61 -29.28 38.69 -33.16
N PRO A 62 -29.65 37.46 -33.60
CA PRO A 62 -28.97 36.79 -34.69
C PRO A 62 -29.45 37.30 -36.06
N SER A 63 -28.52 37.61 -36.96
CA SER A 63 -28.73 37.54 -38.41
C SER A 63 -27.41 37.38 -39.17
N ARG A 64 -27.26 36.18 -39.75
CA ARG A 64 -26.72 35.83 -41.08
C ARG A 64 -25.68 36.76 -41.76
N ALA A 65 -24.55 36.15 -42.13
CA ALA A 65 -23.91 36.12 -43.47
C ALA A 65 -22.39 36.50 -43.52
N LEU A 66 -21.59 35.49 -43.91
CA LEU A 66 -20.48 35.42 -44.88
C LEU A 66 -19.37 36.51 -45.00
N GLN A 67 -18.15 35.98 -45.25
CA GLN A 67 -16.93 36.57 -45.85
C GLN A 67 -16.02 37.39 -44.91
N ASP A 68 -14.71 37.54 -45.10
CA ASP A 68 -13.61 36.92 -45.88
C ASP A 68 -12.38 37.83 -45.60
N THR A 69 -11.14 37.31 -45.66
CA THR A 69 -9.83 38.04 -45.71
C THR A 69 -9.44 38.97 -44.54
N SER A 70 -8.18 39.30 -44.21
CA SER A 70 -6.81 38.76 -44.30
C SER A 70 -5.87 39.87 -43.72
N GLU A 71 -4.67 39.50 -43.23
CA GLU A 71 -3.48 40.39 -43.04
C GLU A 71 -3.55 41.49 -41.95
N ASP A 72 -2.50 41.97 -41.28
CA ASP A 72 -1.11 41.64 -40.94
C ASP A 72 -0.68 42.77 -39.96
N VAL A 73 0.53 42.71 -39.40
CA VAL A 73 1.34 43.81 -38.81
C VAL A 73 1.40 43.97 -37.26
N ASN A 74 2.51 43.43 -36.77
CA ASN A 74 3.30 43.62 -35.54
C ASN A 74 4.03 45.01 -35.51
N PRO A 75 5.03 45.34 -34.65
CA PRO A 75 5.28 45.22 -33.20
C PRO A 75 5.60 46.58 -32.51
N SER A 76 5.80 46.59 -31.18
CA SER A 76 7.06 47.04 -30.50
C SER A 76 6.88 47.91 -29.25
N ARG A 77 7.42 47.43 -28.11
CA ARG A 77 8.32 48.10 -27.12
C ARG A 77 8.24 47.36 -25.78
N ALA A 78 9.28 46.65 -25.33
CA ALA A 78 10.59 47.06 -24.79
C ALA A 78 10.59 47.25 -23.25
N SER A 79 11.59 46.61 -22.63
CA SER A 79 12.19 46.91 -21.31
C SER A 79 11.38 46.55 -20.05
N SER A 80 11.93 46.09 -18.92
CA SER A 80 13.28 45.67 -18.51
C SER A 80 13.19 45.21 -17.03
N HIS A 81 14.25 44.56 -16.55
CA HIS A 81 14.64 44.35 -15.13
C HIS A 81 14.30 43.02 -14.42
N SER A 82 15.30 42.12 -14.46
CA SER A 82 16.10 41.66 -13.31
C SER A 82 15.44 41.53 -11.93
N ARG A 83 15.41 40.31 -11.37
CA ARG A 83 16.37 39.86 -10.32
C ARG A 83 16.05 38.43 -9.86
N ALA A 84 17.12 37.66 -9.69
CA ALA A 84 17.17 36.33 -9.11
C ALA A 84 17.28 36.39 -7.58
N GLU A 85 16.77 35.36 -6.90
CA GLU A 85 17.20 34.75 -5.62
C GLU A 85 16.06 33.79 -5.21
N SER A 86 16.20 32.45 -5.27
CA SER A 86 16.98 31.56 -4.41
C SER A 86 16.78 31.80 -2.92
N VAL A 87 15.92 31.02 -2.27
CA VAL A 87 16.17 30.53 -0.91
C VAL A 87 15.38 29.27 -0.62
N ALA A 88 16.11 28.28 -0.12
CA ALA A 88 15.64 27.05 0.46
C ALA A 88 15.09 27.27 1.89
N SER A 89 14.22 26.33 2.27
CA SER A 89 13.95 25.81 3.63
C SER A 89 13.69 26.78 4.78
N GLN A 90 12.54 26.62 5.44
CA GLN A 90 12.52 26.45 6.90
C GLN A 90 11.18 25.89 7.43
N ASP A 91 11.35 24.98 8.38
CA ASP A 91 10.38 24.32 9.25
C ASP A 91 9.66 25.28 10.22
N ALA A 92 8.50 24.80 10.67
CA ALA A 92 7.85 25.04 11.97
C ALA A 92 7.60 26.49 12.46
N GLN A 93 6.33 26.89 12.50
CA GLN A 93 5.62 27.48 13.66
C GLN A 93 4.18 27.85 13.24
N LEU A 94 3.17 27.26 13.88
CA LEU A 94 2.36 27.88 14.96
C LEU A 94 1.41 28.99 14.47
N ASP A 95 0.12 28.62 14.51
CA ASP A 95 -1.03 29.45 14.87
C ASP A 95 -1.49 30.64 14.02
N LYS A 96 -2.82 30.81 14.03
CA LYS A 96 -3.62 31.98 13.65
C LYS A 96 -3.68 32.33 12.16
N SER A 97 -4.79 31.92 11.55
CA SER A 97 -5.90 32.82 11.15
C SER A 97 -6.71 32.16 10.04
N ARG A 98 -7.73 31.37 10.42
CA ARG A 98 -8.74 30.91 9.47
C ARG A 98 -9.79 32.03 9.33
N PRO A 99 -10.03 32.58 8.14
CA PRO A 99 -11.05 33.61 7.97
C PRO A 99 -12.44 33.01 8.12
N SER A 100 -13.23 33.65 8.99
CA SER A 100 -14.62 33.35 9.29
C SER A 100 -15.48 33.39 8.03
N THR A 101 -15.96 32.23 7.59
CA THR A 101 -17.07 32.15 6.64
C THR A 101 -18.38 32.34 7.38
N ALA A 102 -18.96 33.51 7.13
CA ALA A 102 -20.36 33.93 7.20
C ALA A 102 -21.41 32.89 7.70
N ALA A 103 -21.94 33.20 8.88
CA ALA A 103 -23.35 33.15 9.27
C ALA A 103 -24.29 32.21 8.50
N THR A 104 -24.35 30.95 8.93
CA THR A 104 -25.61 30.21 8.91
C THR A 104 -26.64 30.90 9.82
N PRO A 105 -27.90 31.08 9.37
CA PRO A 105 -28.94 31.76 10.14
C PRO A 105 -29.25 31.03 11.45
N PRO A 106 -29.60 31.77 12.53
CA PRO A 106 -29.89 31.20 13.84
C PRO A 106 -31.16 30.34 13.76
N THR A 107 -30.99 29.03 13.70
CA THR A 107 -32.10 28.09 13.84
C THR A 107 -32.54 28.11 15.31
N PRO A 108 -33.81 28.42 15.61
CA PRO A 108 -34.28 28.57 16.98
C PRO A 108 -34.13 27.26 17.76
N LEU A 109 -33.46 27.36 18.90
CA LEU A 109 -33.26 26.33 19.91
C LEU A 109 -34.62 25.81 20.41
N SER A 110 -35.05 24.65 19.92
CA SER A 110 -36.14 23.88 20.51
C SER A 110 -35.70 22.43 20.63
N ASN A 111 -35.58 21.99 21.88
CA ASN A 111 -35.16 20.67 22.36
C ASN A 111 -33.71 20.30 22.04
N ALA A 112 -32.88 20.24 23.09
CA ALA A 112 -31.50 19.79 23.02
C ALA A 112 -31.44 18.43 22.30
N PRO A 113 -30.85 18.36 21.11
CA PRO A 113 -30.72 17.09 20.41
C PRO A 113 -29.79 16.20 21.24
N GLU A 114 -30.23 14.96 21.47
CA GLU A 114 -29.43 13.90 22.06
C GLU A 114 -28.01 13.99 21.52
N THR A 115 -27.04 14.14 22.45
CA THR A 115 -25.61 14.12 22.19
C THR A 115 -25.33 13.05 21.14
N PHE A 116 -24.92 13.48 19.93
CA PHE A 116 -24.52 12.62 18.83
C PHE A 116 -23.28 11.84 19.25
N ALA A 117 -23.49 10.78 20.03
CA ALA A 117 -22.47 9.82 20.37
C ALA A 117 -22.19 9.06 19.08
N LEU A 118 -21.05 9.35 18.46
CA LEU A 118 -20.52 8.53 17.37
C LEU A 118 -20.55 7.08 17.85
N PRO A 119 -21.22 6.16 17.10
CA PRO A 119 -21.21 4.75 17.43
C PRO A 119 -19.77 4.32 17.66
N GLU A 120 -19.54 3.55 18.74
CA GLU A 120 -18.20 3.03 19.00
C GLU A 120 -17.69 2.31 17.74
N PRO A 121 -16.44 2.56 17.33
CA PRO A 121 -15.91 1.98 16.10
C PRO A 121 -15.96 0.45 16.24
N SER A 122 -16.66 -0.20 15.32
CA SER A 122 -16.70 -1.66 15.28
C SER A 122 -15.29 -2.23 15.12
N GLU A 123 -15.05 -3.41 15.70
CA GLU A 123 -13.76 -4.10 15.61
C GLU A 123 -13.30 -4.29 14.14
N GLU A 124 -14.25 -4.55 13.24
CA GLU A 124 -14.00 -4.66 11.81
C GLU A 124 -13.43 -3.36 11.22
N THR A 125 -13.97 -2.20 11.63
CA THR A 125 -13.49 -0.89 11.17
C THR A 125 -12.06 -0.63 11.64
N LEU A 126 -11.75 -1.00 12.89
CA LEU A 126 -10.39 -0.89 13.42
C LEU A 126 -9.41 -1.79 12.65
N ARG A 127 -9.82 -3.03 12.33
CA ARG A 127 -9.00 -3.96 11.54
C ARG A 127 -8.73 -3.44 10.12
N ARG A 128 -9.74 -2.88 9.44
CA ARG A 128 -9.59 -2.27 8.11
C ARG A 128 -8.65 -1.07 8.13
N ARG A 129 -8.73 -0.22 9.16
CA ARG A 129 -7.81 0.92 9.33
C ARG A 129 -6.37 0.44 9.54
N ALA A 130 -6.15 -0.48 10.48
CA ALA A 130 -4.82 -1.03 10.74
C ALA A 130 -4.20 -1.70 9.51
N GLN A 131 -5.01 -2.42 8.72
CA GLN A 131 -4.57 -3.01 7.46
C GLN A 131 -4.20 -1.95 6.42
N SER A 132 -5.03 -0.91 6.25
CA SER A 132 -4.76 0.20 5.33
C SER A 132 -3.47 0.93 5.68
N ASP A 133 -3.22 1.17 6.96
CA ASP A 133 -1.99 1.80 7.45
C ASP A 133 -0.76 0.95 7.11
N LEU A 134 -0.86 -0.37 7.34
CA LEU A 134 0.21 -1.32 7.01
C LEU A 134 0.44 -1.43 5.50
N ALA A 135 -0.62 -1.43 4.70
CA ALA A 135 -0.55 -1.42 3.24
C ALA A 135 0.17 -0.16 2.75
N SER A 136 -0.22 1.01 3.26
CA SER A 136 0.34 2.32 2.88
C SER A 136 1.84 2.40 3.15
N GLN A 137 2.30 1.91 4.31
CA GLN A 137 3.73 1.86 4.62
C GLN A 137 4.51 0.98 3.65
N ARG A 138 3.98 -0.21 3.31
CA ARG A 138 4.63 -1.13 2.38
C ARG A 138 4.63 -0.63 0.94
N ILE A 139 3.53 0.01 0.51
CA ILE A 139 3.45 0.68 -0.80
C ILE A 139 4.50 1.76 -0.89
N GLY A 140 4.61 2.64 0.11
CA GLY A 140 5.62 3.69 0.14
C GLY A 140 7.05 3.14 0.01
N ARG A 141 7.36 2.03 0.70
CA ARG A 141 8.65 1.35 0.58
C ARG A 141 8.89 0.79 -0.82
N LYS A 142 7.89 0.13 -1.44
CA LYS A 142 7.99 -0.41 -2.80
C LYS A 142 8.11 0.72 -3.84
N MET A 143 7.43 1.84 -3.67
CA MET A 143 7.58 3.02 -4.54
C MET A 143 9.00 3.57 -4.54
N LEU A 144 9.63 3.65 -3.36
CA LEU A 144 11.05 4.05 -3.25
C LEU A 144 12.00 3.06 -3.95
N GLN A 145 11.59 1.81 -4.12
CA GLN A 145 12.31 0.79 -4.88
C GLN A 145 12.00 0.86 -6.40
N GLY A 146 11.20 1.83 -6.84
CA GLY A 146 10.81 1.99 -8.24
C GLY A 146 9.62 1.13 -8.68
N TYR A 147 8.88 0.52 -7.74
CA TYR A 147 7.63 -0.15 -8.09
C TYR A 147 6.56 0.88 -8.48
N ALA A 148 5.68 0.49 -9.39
CA ALA A 148 4.54 1.29 -9.80
C ALA A 148 3.25 0.73 -9.19
N MET A 149 2.42 1.58 -8.58
CA MET A 149 1.05 1.20 -8.22
C MET A 149 0.21 0.98 -9.47
N LEU A 150 -0.69 0.01 -9.38
CA LEU A 150 -1.65 -0.28 -10.42
C LEU A 150 -3.07 0.05 -9.93
N GLY A 151 -4.00 0.13 -10.87
CA GLY A 151 -5.41 0.41 -10.58
C GLY A 151 -6.20 -0.83 -10.14
N GLU A 152 -5.59 -2.01 -10.18
CA GLU A 152 -6.26 -3.26 -9.78
C GLU A 152 -6.06 -3.57 -8.30
N GLU A 153 -7.06 -4.20 -7.68
CA GLU A 153 -7.07 -4.59 -6.28
C GLU A 153 -6.74 -6.08 -6.09
N CYS A 154 -6.25 -6.43 -4.91
CA CYS A 154 -5.94 -7.81 -4.54
C CYS A 154 -7.19 -8.68 -4.44
N LEU A 155 -7.17 -9.89 -5.03
CA LEU A 155 -8.29 -10.84 -5.01
C LEU A 155 -8.41 -11.66 -3.71
N ASN A 156 -7.41 -11.59 -2.84
CA ASN A 156 -7.46 -12.28 -1.54
C ASN A 156 -8.54 -11.62 -0.64
N PRO A 157 -9.55 -12.36 -0.13
CA PRO A 157 -10.60 -11.80 0.73
C PRO A 157 -10.07 -11.18 2.03
N ASP A 158 -8.89 -11.61 2.49
CA ASP A 158 -8.24 -11.01 3.66
C ASP A 158 -7.59 -9.65 3.37
N CYS A 159 -7.45 -9.27 2.09
CA CYS A 159 -6.79 -8.04 1.63
C CYS A 159 -7.80 -7.05 1.04
N ILE A 160 -8.55 -6.36 1.91
CA ILE A 160 -9.65 -5.49 1.48
C ILE A 160 -9.11 -4.16 0.95
N GLY A 161 -9.37 -3.86 -0.32
CA GLY A 161 -9.03 -2.57 -0.94
C GLY A 161 -7.54 -2.29 -1.08
N VAL A 162 -6.71 -3.34 -1.06
CA VAL A 162 -5.25 -3.21 -1.20
C VAL A 162 -4.89 -3.21 -2.69
N PRO A 163 -4.29 -2.13 -3.24
CA PRO A 163 -3.90 -2.08 -4.64
C PRO A 163 -2.69 -2.99 -4.92
N LEU A 164 -2.63 -3.52 -6.14
CA LEU A 164 -1.48 -4.28 -6.65
C LEU A 164 -0.35 -3.34 -7.09
N VAL A 165 0.89 -3.82 -7.01
CA VAL A 165 2.09 -3.11 -7.47
C VAL A 165 2.87 -3.91 -8.49
N ARG A 166 3.47 -3.23 -9.46
CA ARG A 166 4.36 -3.80 -10.49
C ARG A 166 5.82 -3.54 -10.12
N PRO A 167 6.73 -4.52 -10.26
CA PRO A 167 8.18 -4.30 -10.15
C PRO A 167 8.74 -3.32 -11.20
N PRO A 168 9.86 -2.62 -10.91
CA PRO A 168 10.52 -1.77 -11.89
C PRO A 168 10.98 -2.58 -13.11
N THR A 169 10.74 -2.03 -14.30
CA THR A 169 11.12 -2.64 -15.57
C THR A 169 12.57 -2.27 -15.91
N ARG A 170 13.45 -3.25 -16.13
CA ARG A 170 14.85 -2.99 -16.52
C ARG A 170 15.00 -2.54 -17.97
N ASP A 171 14.17 -3.06 -18.87
CA ASP A 171 14.34 -2.91 -20.32
C ASP A 171 13.21 -2.09 -20.98
N GLY A 172 12.46 -1.31 -20.20
CA GLY A 172 11.27 -0.58 -20.67
C GLY A 172 10.06 -1.47 -21.03
N ALA A 173 10.26 -2.79 -21.10
CA ALA A 173 9.18 -3.76 -21.23
C ALA A 173 8.44 -3.92 -19.88
N LYS A 174 7.12 -3.73 -19.91
CA LYS A 174 6.22 -3.88 -18.77
C LYS A 174 6.23 -5.33 -18.25
N ASP A 175 6.70 -5.56 -17.03
CA ASP A 175 6.63 -6.88 -16.39
C ASP A 175 5.16 -7.23 -16.10
N PRO A 176 4.60 -8.33 -16.64
CA PRO A 176 3.19 -8.70 -16.43
C PRO A 176 2.85 -9.11 -15.00
N ARG A 177 3.86 -9.24 -14.12
CA ARG A 177 3.67 -9.61 -12.72
C ARG A 177 3.18 -8.43 -11.89
N MET A 178 2.17 -8.71 -11.09
CA MET A 178 1.52 -7.75 -10.19
C MET A 178 1.50 -8.38 -8.80
N GLU A 179 1.94 -7.68 -7.77
CA GLU A 179 2.14 -8.23 -6.42
C GLU A 179 1.25 -7.48 -5.43
N CYS A 180 0.60 -8.21 -4.52
CA CYS A 180 -0.08 -7.58 -3.38
C CYS A 180 0.92 -7.29 -2.26
N VAL A 181 0.97 -6.04 -1.77
CA VAL A 181 1.93 -5.65 -0.73
C VAL A 181 1.66 -6.28 0.66
N ILE A 182 0.44 -6.76 0.91
CA ILE A 182 0.07 -7.35 2.22
C ILE A 182 0.35 -8.85 2.25
N CYS A 183 -0.27 -9.61 1.36
CA CYS A 183 -0.15 -11.06 1.32
C CYS A 183 0.97 -11.58 0.41
N GLU A 184 1.65 -10.70 -0.33
CA GLU A 184 2.79 -11.03 -1.20
C GLU A 184 2.45 -12.01 -2.34
N ASN A 185 1.15 -12.24 -2.57
CA ASN A 185 0.66 -13.01 -3.70
C ASN A 185 0.97 -12.29 -5.02
N VAL A 186 1.41 -13.06 -6.01
CA VAL A 186 1.70 -12.56 -7.35
C VAL A 186 0.58 -12.97 -8.30
N TYR A 187 0.07 -12.00 -9.03
CA TYR A 187 -0.96 -12.12 -10.04
C TYR A 187 -0.35 -11.83 -11.41
N MET A 188 -0.92 -12.44 -12.45
CA MET A 188 -0.60 -12.17 -13.84
C MET A 188 -1.88 -11.84 -14.60
N GLU A 189 -1.77 -10.89 -15.52
CA GLU A 189 -2.86 -10.55 -16.42
C GLU A 189 -2.97 -11.64 -17.50
N SER A 190 -4.10 -12.34 -17.52
CA SER A 190 -4.44 -13.31 -18.56
C SER A 190 -5.49 -12.71 -19.47
N ARG A 191 -5.21 -12.63 -20.77
CA ARG A 191 -6.22 -12.21 -21.74
C ARG A 191 -6.99 -13.43 -22.23
N ASP A 192 -8.29 -13.44 -21.96
CA ASP A 192 -9.19 -14.47 -22.48
C ASP A 192 -9.37 -14.31 -24.00
N PRO A 193 -9.77 -15.36 -24.74
CA PRO A 193 -10.01 -15.27 -26.19
C PRO A 193 -11.07 -14.24 -26.59
N ARG A 194 -11.88 -13.78 -25.63
CA ARG A 194 -12.88 -12.72 -25.79
C ARG A 194 -12.29 -11.30 -25.63
N GLY A 195 -10.99 -11.17 -25.39
CA GLY A 195 -10.29 -9.90 -25.25
C GLY A 195 -10.32 -9.29 -23.85
N PHE A 196 -11.11 -9.85 -22.93
CA PHE A 196 -11.16 -9.43 -21.52
C PHE A 196 -9.89 -9.85 -20.78
N THR A 197 -9.38 -8.95 -19.94
CA THR A 197 -8.25 -9.22 -19.07
C THR A 197 -8.75 -9.70 -17.71
N THR A 198 -8.18 -10.80 -17.23
CA THR A 198 -8.54 -11.42 -15.95
C THR A 198 -7.27 -11.69 -15.18
N LEU A 199 -7.24 -11.28 -13.92
CA LEU A 199 -6.14 -11.54 -13.01
C LEU A 199 -6.18 -13.01 -12.58
N LYS A 200 -5.10 -13.74 -12.82
CA LYS A 200 -4.92 -15.11 -12.32
C LYS A 200 -3.82 -15.11 -11.26
N LEU A 201 -4.11 -15.74 -10.12
CA LEU A 201 -3.11 -15.99 -9.11
C LEU A 201 -2.03 -16.91 -9.71
N VAL A 202 -0.79 -16.46 -9.71
CA VAL A 202 0.35 -17.29 -10.04
C VAL A 202 0.66 -18.06 -8.78
N GLU A 203 0.29 -19.34 -8.75
CA GLU A 203 0.74 -20.20 -7.66
C GLU A 203 2.28 -20.16 -7.64
N PRO A 204 2.91 -19.91 -6.49
CA PRO A 204 4.36 -19.93 -6.38
C PRO A 204 4.78 -21.36 -6.69
N SER A 205 5.18 -21.61 -7.94
CA SER A 205 5.69 -22.91 -8.32
C SER A 205 6.91 -23.15 -7.44
N LEU A 206 6.82 -24.10 -6.51
CA LEU A 206 7.87 -24.48 -5.57
C LEU A 206 9.18 -24.95 -6.26
N THR A 207 9.27 -24.80 -7.57
CA THR A 207 10.35 -25.25 -8.46
C THR A 207 11.44 -24.21 -8.71
N ALA A 208 11.34 -22.97 -8.21
CA ALA A 208 12.36 -21.93 -8.46
C ALA A 208 13.49 -21.84 -7.40
N ALA A 209 13.48 -22.66 -6.35
CA ALA A 209 14.56 -22.69 -5.35
C ALA A 209 15.85 -23.40 -5.84
N SER A 210 15.89 -23.91 -7.07
CA SER A 210 17.03 -24.69 -7.59
C SER A 210 17.89 -23.99 -8.67
N SER A 211 17.60 -22.74 -9.05
CA SER A 211 18.26 -22.12 -10.23
C SER A 211 19.05 -20.83 -9.95
N ALA A 212 19.27 -20.47 -8.67
CA ALA A 212 20.13 -19.32 -8.30
C ALA A 212 21.59 -19.71 -7.97
N GLY A 213 22.03 -20.92 -8.31
CA GLY A 213 23.39 -21.39 -8.09
C GLY A 213 23.96 -22.05 -9.34
N ASN A 214 24.45 -21.23 -10.29
CA ASN A 214 25.61 -21.49 -11.15
C ASN A 214 25.58 -20.58 -12.38
N SER A 215 26.22 -19.42 -12.26
CA SER A 215 26.78 -18.69 -13.41
C SER A 215 28.11 -18.09 -12.98
N ALA A 216 29.09 -18.98 -12.84
CA ALA A 216 30.51 -18.65 -12.82
C ALA A 216 31.15 -19.34 -14.03
N SER A 217 31.23 -18.60 -15.13
CA SER A 217 32.07 -18.86 -16.30
C SER A 217 32.38 -17.47 -16.85
N GLY A 218 33.61 -17.04 -17.12
CA GLY A 218 34.93 -17.61 -16.94
C GLY A 218 35.91 -16.51 -17.33
N ILE A 219 37.02 -16.38 -16.60
CA ILE A 219 38.20 -15.65 -17.06
C ILE A 219 39.38 -16.57 -16.85
N SER A 220 39.83 -17.17 -17.96
CA SER A 220 41.09 -17.88 -18.06
C SER A 220 42.24 -16.88 -17.96
N GLY A 221 43.13 -17.08 -16.99
CA GLY A 221 44.39 -16.36 -16.84
C GLY A 221 45.37 -17.23 -16.07
N ALA A 222 46.28 -17.86 -16.80
CA ALA A 222 47.28 -18.82 -16.32
C ALA A 222 48.34 -18.18 -15.43
N ILE A 223 48.75 -18.86 -14.34
CA ILE A 223 50.16 -19.03 -13.93
C ILE A 223 50.31 -20.09 -12.82
N ASN A 224 51.15 -21.10 -13.13
CA ASN A 224 52.02 -21.93 -12.28
C ASN A 224 51.96 -21.76 -10.74
N SER A 225 51.88 -22.88 -10.00
CA SER A 225 53.06 -23.53 -9.38
C SER A 225 52.68 -24.51 -8.24
N SER A 226 53.12 -25.76 -8.40
CA SER A 226 53.62 -26.71 -7.37
C SER A 226 52.69 -27.32 -6.29
N GLN A 227 52.63 -28.66 -6.37
CA GLN A 227 52.22 -29.75 -5.44
C GLN A 227 52.70 -29.65 -3.96
N PRO A 228 52.32 -30.55 -3.00
CA PRO A 228 51.91 -31.98 -3.12
C PRO A 228 50.65 -32.42 -2.33
N LEU A 229 49.84 -33.36 -2.84
CA LEU A 229 49.90 -34.83 -2.67
C LEU A 229 49.81 -35.33 -1.21
N VAL A 230 48.59 -35.69 -0.79
CA VAL A 230 48.34 -36.77 0.19
C VAL A 230 47.09 -37.55 -0.19
N THR A 231 47.30 -38.83 -0.44
CA THR A 231 46.33 -39.91 -0.65
C THR A 231 45.76 -40.39 0.69
N ALA A 232 44.44 -40.62 0.77
CA ALA A 232 43.88 -41.66 1.64
C ALA A 232 42.51 -42.16 1.13
N THR A 233 42.54 -43.42 0.75
CA THR A 233 41.47 -44.40 0.50
C THR A 233 40.42 -44.50 1.62
N GLY A 234 39.19 -44.86 1.26
CA GLY A 234 38.20 -45.34 2.25
C GLY A 234 36.84 -45.71 1.66
N ALA A 235 36.72 -46.91 1.10
CA ALA A 235 35.46 -47.53 0.72
C ALA A 235 34.65 -47.99 1.95
N LYS A 236 33.31 -47.95 1.89
CA LYS A 236 32.43 -49.03 2.39
C LYS A 236 30.96 -48.87 1.93
N LYS A 237 30.44 -50.00 1.46
CA LYS A 237 29.05 -50.35 1.12
C LYS A 237 28.21 -50.52 2.40
N HIS A 238 26.88 -50.53 2.26
CA HIS A 238 25.85 -51.42 2.87
C HIS A 238 24.48 -50.71 2.69
N ALA A 239 23.59 -51.14 1.78
CA ALA A 239 22.65 -52.26 1.86
C ALA A 239 21.33 -51.92 2.60
N ALA A 240 20.25 -51.91 1.81
CA ALA A 240 18.85 -52.32 2.05
C ALA A 240 18.14 -51.97 3.38
N THR A 241 16.88 -51.50 3.28
CA THR A 241 15.73 -52.05 4.04
C THR A 241 14.41 -51.62 3.39
N LEU A 242 13.51 -52.61 3.27
CA LEU A 242 12.14 -52.62 2.78
C LEU A 242 11.12 -52.10 3.83
N GLY A 243 9.92 -51.74 3.37
CA GLY A 243 8.70 -51.69 4.20
C GLY A 243 7.75 -50.57 3.76
N SER A 244 6.71 -50.86 2.97
CA SER A 244 5.34 -51.20 3.44
C SER A 244 4.58 -49.95 3.92
N SER A 245 3.71 -49.39 3.08
CA SER A 245 2.24 -49.57 3.11
C SER A 245 1.56 -48.84 4.27
N GLU A 246 0.68 -47.89 3.97
CA GLU A 246 -0.74 -47.99 4.34
C GLU A 246 -1.55 -46.79 3.85
N ALA A 247 -2.71 -47.12 3.29
CA ALA A 247 -3.75 -46.21 2.89
C ALA A 247 -4.47 -45.68 4.13
N ASN A 248 -4.78 -44.39 4.17
CA ASN A 248 -5.80 -43.90 5.08
C ASN A 248 -6.78 -42.96 4.37
N LYS A 249 -7.97 -43.50 4.11
CA LYS A 249 -9.18 -42.79 3.67
C LYS A 249 -9.61 -41.85 4.79
N SER A 250 -9.57 -40.54 4.54
CA SER A 250 -10.17 -39.57 5.46
C SER A 250 -11.63 -39.31 5.07
N ALA A 251 -12.51 -39.59 6.03
CA ALA A 251 -13.95 -39.43 5.94
C ALA A 251 -14.37 -37.97 6.10
N LYS A 252 -15.43 -37.61 5.38
CA LYS A 252 -16.08 -36.30 5.33
C LYS A 252 -17.19 -36.24 6.39
N PRO A 253 -17.27 -35.24 7.28
CA PRO A 253 -18.47 -35.01 8.06
C PRO A 253 -19.46 -34.13 7.28
N LYS A 254 -20.73 -34.54 7.31
CA LYS A 254 -21.91 -33.79 6.87
C LYS A 254 -22.35 -32.86 7.99
N GLU A 255 -22.43 -31.56 7.74
CA GLU A 255 -23.24 -30.65 8.56
C GLU A 255 -24.69 -30.65 8.06
N LYS A 256 -25.61 -30.96 8.97
CA LYS A 256 -27.04 -30.62 8.88
C LYS A 256 -27.29 -29.49 9.86
N GLY A 257 -28.03 -28.48 9.41
CA GLY A 257 -28.39 -27.31 10.21
C GLY A 257 -29.45 -27.58 11.28
N VAL A 258 -30.02 -26.46 11.76
CA VAL A 258 -31.42 -26.23 12.20
C VAL A 258 -31.50 -25.46 13.54
N ILE A 259 -32.25 -24.34 13.52
CA ILE A 259 -32.88 -23.54 14.62
C ILE A 259 -31.90 -22.71 15.48
N GLY A 260 -32.08 -21.41 15.75
CA GLY A 260 -33.25 -20.53 15.71
C GLY A 260 -33.76 -20.24 17.12
N THR A 261 -33.18 -19.28 17.85
CA THR A 261 -33.80 -18.74 19.09
C THR A 261 -33.40 -17.28 19.35
N SER A 262 -34.43 -16.55 19.76
CA SER A 262 -34.52 -15.13 20.08
C SER A 262 -34.11 -14.81 21.53
N SER A 263 -34.18 -13.51 21.89
CA SER A 263 -34.09 -12.92 23.24
C SER A 263 -32.68 -12.81 23.84
N GLU A 264 -32.28 -11.80 24.62
CA GLU A 264 -32.93 -10.59 25.15
C GLU A 264 -31.81 -9.70 25.75
N MET A 265 -32.15 -8.44 25.96
CA MET A 265 -31.34 -7.33 26.47
C MET A 265 -30.90 -7.54 27.93
N GLU A 266 -29.61 -7.34 28.28
CA GLU A 266 -29.21 -6.94 29.64
C GLU A 266 -27.86 -6.17 29.69
N LYS A 267 -27.84 -5.16 30.57
CA LYS A 267 -26.77 -4.19 30.86
C LYS A 267 -25.55 -4.81 31.57
N PRO A 268 -24.32 -4.27 31.44
CA PRO A 268 -23.20 -4.68 32.26
C PRO A 268 -23.05 -3.76 33.48
N GLY A 269 -23.02 -4.35 34.67
CA GLY A 269 -22.77 -3.63 35.91
C GLY A 269 -22.63 -4.55 37.11
N LYS A 270 -21.65 -5.47 37.11
CA LYS A 270 -21.12 -6.05 38.35
C LYS A 270 -19.82 -6.83 38.14
N THR A 271 -18.76 -6.39 38.81
CA THR A 271 -17.56 -7.17 39.13
C THR A 271 -17.96 -8.48 39.78
N ARG A 272 -17.71 -9.60 39.09
CA ARG A 272 -17.93 -10.97 39.57
C ARG A 272 -16.56 -11.59 39.82
N ASN A 273 -16.27 -11.91 41.08
CA ASN A 273 -15.17 -12.79 41.44
C ASN A 273 -15.52 -14.19 40.91
N THR A 274 -14.85 -14.60 39.84
CA THR A 274 -14.98 -15.92 39.23
C THR A 274 -14.20 -16.92 40.06
N THR A 275 -14.91 -17.83 40.72
CA THR A 275 -14.33 -19.03 41.33
C THR A 275 -13.72 -19.90 40.23
N PHE A 276 -12.41 -20.10 40.28
CA PHE A 276 -11.63 -20.87 39.32
C PHE A 276 -11.97 -22.36 39.40
N THR A 277 -12.32 -22.96 38.25
CA THR A 277 -12.51 -24.41 38.11
C THR A 277 -11.21 -25.07 37.63
N SER A 278 -10.95 -26.29 38.10
CA SER A 278 -9.75 -27.11 37.82
C SER A 278 -9.41 -27.29 36.32
N SER A 279 -10.37 -27.05 35.42
CA SER A 279 -10.19 -27.09 33.96
C SER A 279 -9.20 -26.06 33.39
N ASN A 280 -8.92 -24.96 34.12
CA ASN A 280 -8.06 -23.88 33.63
C ASN A 280 -6.56 -24.14 33.82
N VAL A 281 -6.18 -25.08 34.68
CA VAL A 281 -4.76 -25.38 34.93
C VAL A 281 -4.14 -26.07 33.71
N SER A 282 -4.87 -27.00 33.08
CA SER A 282 -4.40 -27.70 31.88
C SER A 282 -4.20 -26.74 30.69
N THR A 283 -5.09 -25.77 30.51
CA THR A 283 -4.97 -24.79 29.42
C THR A 283 -3.78 -23.85 29.64
N LEU A 284 -3.50 -23.43 30.88
CA LEU A 284 -2.32 -22.64 31.21
C LEU A 284 -1.02 -23.43 30.96
N GLN A 285 -1.01 -24.72 31.24
CA GLN A 285 0.14 -25.59 31.01
C GLN A 285 0.41 -25.79 29.51
N ASP A 286 -0.63 -25.92 28.68
CA ASP A 286 -0.53 -25.96 27.22
C ASP A 286 0.01 -24.64 26.64
N VAL A 287 -0.44 -23.50 27.17
CA VAL A 287 0.07 -22.17 26.81
C VAL A 287 1.56 -22.07 27.15
N LEU A 288 1.98 -22.51 28.34
CA LEU A 288 3.39 -22.51 28.73
C LEU A 288 4.24 -23.34 27.76
N GLY A 289 3.77 -24.53 27.38
CA GLY A 289 4.45 -25.39 26.41
C GLY A 289 4.50 -24.81 25.00
N SER A 290 3.50 -24.01 24.59
CA SER A 290 3.52 -23.27 23.33
C SER A 290 4.58 -22.14 23.34
N VAL A 291 4.68 -21.41 24.45
CA VAL A 291 5.69 -20.35 24.63
C VAL A 291 7.11 -20.93 24.62
N ASP A 292 7.35 -22.05 25.31
CA ASP A 292 8.66 -22.70 25.32
C ASP A 292 9.09 -23.19 23.93
N ARG A 293 8.16 -23.72 23.12
CA ARG A 293 8.43 -24.09 21.71
C ARG A 293 8.78 -22.88 20.86
N SER A 294 8.11 -21.75 21.08
CA SER A 294 8.37 -20.50 20.35
C SER A 294 9.74 -19.92 20.70
N LEU A 295 10.13 -19.95 21.98
CA LEU A 295 11.46 -19.57 22.44
C LEU A 295 12.56 -20.47 21.86
N ALA A 296 12.34 -21.79 21.81
CA ALA A 296 13.29 -22.72 21.20
C ALA A 296 13.49 -22.44 19.70
N ALA A 297 12.40 -22.15 18.97
CA ALA A 297 12.47 -21.78 17.55
C ALA A 297 13.23 -20.47 17.31
N LEU A 298 12.98 -19.44 18.13
CA LEU A 298 13.72 -18.16 18.04
C LEU A 298 15.21 -18.32 18.38
N SER A 299 15.53 -19.12 19.39
CA SER A 299 16.90 -19.45 19.77
C SER A 299 17.66 -20.13 18.62
N SER A 300 17.04 -21.12 17.96
CA SER A 300 17.61 -21.77 16.78
C SER A 300 17.86 -20.78 15.63
N ARG A 301 16.93 -19.84 15.39
CA ARG A 301 17.12 -18.78 14.39
C ARG A 301 18.29 -17.86 14.74
N LEU A 302 18.46 -17.48 16.00
CA LEU A 302 19.63 -16.70 16.43
C LEU A 302 20.94 -17.45 16.22
N ASP A 303 20.98 -18.75 16.51
CA ASP A 303 22.18 -19.57 16.28
C ASP A 303 22.51 -19.67 14.78
N THR A 304 21.50 -19.79 13.91
CA THR A 304 21.72 -19.72 12.45
C THR A 304 22.22 -18.35 11.99
N LEU A 305 21.68 -17.25 12.53
CA LEU A 305 22.12 -15.90 12.20
C LEU A 305 23.52 -15.60 12.72
N SER A 306 23.87 -16.14 13.88
CA SER A 306 25.21 -15.99 14.47
C SER A 306 26.29 -16.74 13.70
N LYS A 307 25.93 -17.79 12.94
CA LYS A 307 26.86 -18.58 12.12
C LYS A 307 27.03 -18.04 10.70
N CYS A 308 26.09 -17.21 10.23
CA CYS A 308 26.19 -16.55 8.93
C CYS A 308 27.13 -15.34 9.01
N ASP A 309 27.92 -15.15 7.95
CA ASP A 309 28.97 -14.13 7.81
C ASP A 309 28.43 -12.72 8.17
N PRO A 310 29.09 -11.96 9.08
CA PRO A 310 28.57 -10.71 9.63
C PRO A 310 28.36 -9.59 8.61
N SER A 311 28.79 -9.76 7.37
CA SER A 311 28.66 -8.76 6.30
C SER A 311 27.26 -8.66 5.67
N VAL A 312 26.37 -9.64 5.90
CA VAL A 312 25.04 -9.71 5.25
C VAL A 312 23.88 -9.53 6.26
N SER A 313 24.19 -9.39 7.54
CA SER A 313 23.19 -9.34 8.61
C SER A 313 22.64 -7.92 8.79
N ASN A 314 21.39 -7.69 8.37
CA ASN A 314 20.66 -6.45 8.66
C ASN A 314 20.55 -6.27 10.19
N ALA A 315 21.26 -5.27 10.73
CA ALA A 315 21.29 -4.97 12.17
C ALA A 315 19.88 -4.76 12.79
N SER A 316 18.90 -4.35 11.98
CA SER A 316 17.50 -4.24 12.39
C SER A 316 16.84 -5.58 12.74
N SER A 317 17.17 -6.66 12.03
CA SER A 317 16.57 -7.98 12.27
C SER A 317 16.97 -8.55 13.63
N PHE A 318 18.16 -8.24 14.14
CA PHE A 318 18.61 -8.72 15.44
C PHE A 318 17.87 -8.02 16.58
N GLY A 319 17.61 -6.72 16.43
CA GLY A 319 16.82 -5.93 17.38
C GLY A 319 15.38 -6.41 17.49
N ASP A 320 14.75 -6.77 16.36
CA ASP A 320 13.37 -7.27 16.35
C ASP A 320 13.25 -8.65 17.01
N ILE A 321 14.21 -9.55 16.75
CA ILE A 321 14.24 -10.87 17.41
C ILE A 321 14.45 -10.73 18.92
N ALA A 322 15.34 -9.83 19.36
CA ALA A 322 15.57 -9.58 20.78
C ALA A 322 14.32 -9.03 21.49
N LYS A 323 13.60 -8.09 20.86
CA LYS A 323 12.32 -7.58 21.37
C LYS A 323 11.28 -8.69 21.49
N GLN A 324 11.18 -9.56 20.48
CA GLN A 324 10.24 -10.67 20.47
C GLN A 324 10.56 -11.71 21.56
N MET A 325 11.84 -11.99 21.81
CA MET A 325 12.24 -12.85 22.93
C MET A 325 11.88 -12.25 24.30
N ASN A 326 12.12 -10.94 24.51
CA ASN A 326 11.75 -10.29 25.77
C ASN A 326 10.23 -10.32 26.01
N ALA A 327 9.43 -10.05 24.99
CA ALA A 327 7.97 -10.13 25.10
C ALA A 327 7.48 -11.54 25.48
N LEU A 328 8.09 -12.60 24.94
CA LEU A 328 7.78 -13.98 25.30
C LEU A 328 8.21 -14.32 26.73
N LEU A 329 9.34 -13.80 27.20
CA LEU A 329 9.78 -13.98 28.59
C LEU A 329 8.84 -13.28 29.58
N GLU A 330 8.39 -12.07 29.28
CA GLU A 330 7.38 -11.37 30.09
C GLU A 330 6.06 -12.13 30.13
N THR A 331 5.60 -12.63 28.98
CA THR A 331 4.38 -13.45 28.89
C THR A 331 4.51 -14.72 29.74
N ARG A 332 5.66 -15.40 29.67
CA ARG A 332 5.95 -16.60 30.48
C ARG A 332 5.93 -16.29 31.98
N GLN A 333 6.49 -15.16 32.40
CA GLN A 333 6.48 -14.73 33.80
C GLN A 333 5.08 -14.35 34.28
N ALA A 334 4.27 -13.73 33.43
CA ALA A 334 2.87 -13.42 33.75
C ALA A 334 2.06 -14.71 33.98
N VAL A 335 2.17 -15.69 33.08
CA VAL A 335 1.48 -16.98 33.22
C VAL A 335 1.92 -17.72 34.49
N ARG A 336 3.22 -17.71 34.83
CA ARG A 336 3.68 -18.31 36.10
C ARG A 336 3.09 -17.62 37.32
N ARG A 337 3.03 -16.28 37.33
CA ARG A 337 2.42 -15.53 38.44
C ARG A 337 0.93 -15.84 38.61
N GLU A 338 0.21 -16.08 37.51
CA GLU A 338 -1.20 -16.51 37.59
C GLU A 338 -1.35 -17.94 38.11
N MET A 339 -0.43 -18.84 37.75
CA MET A 339 -0.40 -20.20 38.30
C MET A 339 -0.14 -20.19 39.81
N ASP A 340 0.88 -19.46 40.27
CA ASP A 340 1.22 -19.35 41.70
C ASP A 340 0.12 -18.67 42.52
N ALA A 341 -0.67 -17.77 41.91
CA ALA A 341 -1.80 -17.12 42.57
C ALA A 341 -3.07 -18.00 42.64
N SER A 342 -3.08 -19.14 41.93
CA SER A 342 -4.19 -20.08 41.87
C SER A 342 -4.03 -21.26 42.84
N GLU A 343 -2.87 -21.42 43.46
CA GLU A 343 -2.59 -22.39 44.54
C GLU A 343 -2.91 -21.80 45.93
#